data_AF-A0A6A6GEY5-F1
#
_entry.id   AF-A0A6A6GEY5-F1
#
_cell.length_a   1.000
_cell.length_b   1.000
_cell.length_c   1.000
_cell.angle_alpha   90.00
_cell.angle_beta   90.00
_cell.angle_gamma   90.00
#
_symmetry.space_group_name_H-M   'P 1'
#
loop_
_entity.id
_entity.type
_entity.pdbx_description
1 polymer ?
#
loop_
_entity_poly.entity_id
_entity_poly.type
_entity_poly.pdbx_seq_one_letter_code
_entity_poly.pdbx_strand_id
1 'polypeptide(L)'
;MPAVRLRNTVDRLDKPSSYVTSKYKNKRKFHNDPEPNERAPSPDIDEKLKTATTLYVGNLSFYTTEEQIHELFSKCGEIKRIIMGLDRFQKTPCGFCFVEYYTHDDALDCLKYVGGTKLDERIIRTDLDEGFQDGRQYGRGKSGGQVRDEYREEFDPGRGGYGRQSRGDYDEYR
;
A
#
# COMPACT_ATOMS: atom_id res chain seq x y z
N MET A 1 -3.38 -1.87 -41.31
CA MET A 1 -2.18 -2.20 -40.51
C MET A 1 -2.56 -2.14 -39.04
N PRO A 2 -2.53 -3.24 -38.28
CA PRO A 2 -2.78 -3.19 -36.84
C PRO A 2 -1.62 -2.49 -36.14
N ALA A 3 -1.89 -1.54 -35.25
CA ALA A 3 -0.87 -0.84 -34.49
C ALA A 3 -0.10 -1.83 -33.59
N VAL A 4 1.20 -1.96 -33.81
CA VAL A 4 2.09 -2.75 -32.96
C VAL A 4 2.18 -2.04 -31.61
N ARG A 5 1.53 -2.61 -30.57
CA ARG A 5 1.67 -2.13 -29.19
C ARG A 5 3.04 -2.56 -28.67
N LEU A 6 4.02 -1.66 -28.70
CA LEU A 6 5.25 -1.79 -27.90
C LEU A 6 4.84 -1.95 -26.43
N ARG A 7 5.05 -3.14 -25.87
CA ARG A 7 4.97 -3.38 -24.43
C ARG A 7 6.38 -3.13 -23.90
N ASN A 8 6.57 -2.08 -23.11
CA ASN A 8 7.80 -1.93 -22.33
C ASN A 8 7.94 -3.17 -21.44
N THR A 9 9.14 -3.74 -21.42
CA THR A 9 9.47 -4.93 -20.62
C THR A 9 9.67 -4.60 -19.14
N VAL A 10 9.83 -3.32 -18.81
CA VAL A 10 10.05 -2.83 -17.44
C VAL A 10 8.80 -2.11 -16.94
N ASP A 11 8.30 -2.55 -15.79
CA ASP A 11 7.22 -1.90 -15.09
C ASP A 11 7.69 -0.57 -14.48
N ARG A 12 6.91 0.50 -14.68
CA ARG A 12 7.08 1.76 -13.97
C ARG A 12 6.93 1.56 -12.46
N LEU A 13 7.87 2.08 -11.66
CA LEU A 13 7.85 1.97 -10.19
C LEU A 13 7.10 3.14 -9.53
N ASP A 14 7.01 4.28 -10.22
CA ASP A 14 6.30 5.52 -9.85
C ASP A 14 4.76 5.39 -9.95
N LYS A 15 4.22 4.18 -9.83
CA LYS A 15 2.78 3.94 -9.90
C LYS A 15 2.09 4.45 -8.62
N PRO A 16 0.84 4.97 -8.71
CA PRO A 16 0.04 5.28 -7.54
C PRO A 16 -0.15 4.07 -6.63
N SER A 17 -0.31 4.32 -5.33
CA SER A 17 -0.78 3.31 -4.39
C SER A 17 -2.14 2.72 -4.81
N SER A 18 -2.34 1.43 -4.52
CA SER A 18 -3.60 0.74 -4.81
C SER A 18 -4.81 1.45 -4.18
N TYR A 19 -4.58 2.12 -3.05
CA TYR A 19 -5.55 2.99 -2.40
C TYR A 19 -5.92 4.20 -3.27
N VAL A 20 -4.93 4.97 -3.74
CA VAL A 20 -5.15 6.14 -4.60
C VAL A 20 -5.87 5.73 -5.88
N THR A 21 -5.45 4.64 -6.52
CA THR A 21 -6.15 4.09 -7.70
C THR A 21 -7.61 3.77 -7.40
N SER A 22 -7.90 3.10 -6.28
CA SER A 22 -9.27 2.71 -5.91
C SER A 22 -10.15 3.91 -5.57
N LYS A 23 -9.61 4.91 -4.86
CA LYS A 23 -10.29 6.17 -4.51
C LYS A 23 -10.75 6.91 -5.78
N TYR A 24 -9.87 7.03 -6.77
CA TYR A 24 -10.21 7.70 -8.03
C TYR A 24 -11.23 6.92 -8.86
N LYS A 25 -11.09 5.60 -8.98
CA LYS A 25 -12.09 4.76 -9.65
C LYS A 25 -13.48 4.97 -9.06
N ASN A 26 -13.60 5.00 -7.73
CA ASN A 26 -14.88 5.24 -7.07
C ASN A 26 -15.41 6.66 -7.33
N LYS A 27 -14.58 7.72 -7.21
CA LYS A 27 -15.00 9.11 -7.49
C LYS A 27 -15.59 9.27 -8.88
N ARG A 28 -14.98 8.63 -9.89
CA ARG A 28 -15.43 8.67 -11.28
C ARG A 28 -16.73 7.91 -11.52
N LYS A 29 -16.89 6.73 -10.90
CA LYS A 29 -18.15 5.99 -10.91
C LYS A 29 -19.31 6.86 -10.40
N PHE A 30 -19.08 7.66 -9.36
CA PHE A 30 -20.08 8.61 -8.86
C PHE A 30 -20.41 9.75 -9.85
N HIS A 31 -19.45 10.15 -10.70
CA HIS A 31 -19.62 11.23 -11.67
C HIS A 31 -19.99 10.74 -13.08
N ASN A 32 -20.18 9.42 -13.28
CA ASN A 32 -20.43 8.79 -14.59
C ASN A 32 -19.36 9.10 -15.67
N ASP A 33 -18.10 9.29 -15.27
CA ASP A 33 -17.01 9.55 -16.22
C ASP A 33 -16.57 8.27 -16.97
N PRO A 34 -16.20 8.34 -18.26
CA PRO A 34 -15.76 7.18 -19.05
C PRO A 34 -14.42 6.59 -18.57
N GLU A 35 -14.30 5.27 -18.41
CA GLU A 35 -13.06 4.60 -17.95
C GLU A 35 -11.83 5.05 -18.78
N PRO A 36 -10.70 5.41 -18.12
CA PRO A 36 -9.48 5.71 -18.86
C PRO A 36 -8.90 4.40 -19.41
N ASN A 37 -8.07 4.48 -20.44
CA ASN A 37 -7.22 3.35 -20.80
C ASN A 37 -6.45 2.90 -19.54
N GLU A 38 -6.46 1.59 -19.23
CA GLU A 38 -5.91 0.97 -18.00
C GLU A 38 -4.47 1.40 -17.66
N ARG A 39 -3.76 1.97 -18.64
CA ARG A 39 -2.35 2.37 -18.55
C ARG A 39 -2.12 3.81 -18.07
N ALA A 40 -3.13 4.67 -17.98
CA ALA A 40 -2.96 6.09 -17.66
C ALA A 40 -3.73 6.49 -16.39
N PRO A 41 -3.04 6.82 -15.29
CA PRO A 41 -3.66 7.53 -14.16
C PRO A 41 -4.25 8.89 -14.62
N SER A 42 -5.21 9.42 -13.87
CA SER A 42 -5.77 10.75 -14.17
C SER A 42 -4.71 11.84 -13.97
N PRO A 43 -4.72 12.93 -14.75
CA PRO A 43 -3.68 13.97 -14.71
C PRO A 43 -3.44 14.55 -13.31
N ASP A 44 -4.48 14.73 -12.51
CA ASP A 44 -4.40 15.21 -11.11
C ASP A 44 -3.64 14.24 -10.17
N ILE A 45 -3.67 12.93 -10.42
CA ILE A 45 -2.88 11.96 -9.66
C ILE A 45 -1.41 12.07 -10.06
N ASP A 46 -1.13 12.07 -11.36
CA ASP A 46 0.24 12.15 -11.86
C ASP A 46 0.94 13.41 -11.37
N GLU A 47 0.24 14.55 -11.33
CA GLU A 47 0.78 15.79 -10.76
C GLU A 47 1.11 15.67 -9.27
N LYS A 48 0.24 15.04 -8.47
CA LYS A 48 0.51 14.83 -7.04
C LYS A 48 1.67 13.87 -6.79
N LEU A 49 1.80 12.82 -7.61
CA LEU A 49 2.85 11.82 -7.46
C LEU A 49 4.22 12.33 -7.89
N LYS A 50 4.30 13.26 -8.85
CA LYS A 50 5.57 13.89 -9.30
C LYS A 50 6.34 14.59 -8.19
N THR A 51 5.68 14.95 -7.10
CA THR A 51 6.30 15.61 -5.94
C THR A 51 6.00 14.88 -4.64
N ALA A 52 5.50 13.64 -4.70
CA ALA A 52 5.10 12.88 -3.53
C ALA A 52 6.33 12.42 -2.74
N THR A 53 6.40 12.75 -1.46
CA THR A 53 7.46 12.29 -0.56
C THR A 53 7.02 11.16 0.37
N THR A 54 5.76 10.72 0.23
CA THR A 54 5.17 9.69 1.08
C THR A 54 5.05 8.38 0.33
N LEU A 55 5.45 7.29 0.99
CA LEU A 55 5.27 5.92 0.53
C LEU A 55 4.25 5.20 1.38
N TYR A 56 3.38 4.44 0.73
CA TYR A 56 2.65 3.35 1.37
C TYR A 56 3.53 2.11 1.38
N VAL A 57 3.72 1.50 2.55
CA VAL A 57 4.46 0.25 2.72
C VAL A 57 3.49 -0.85 3.13
N GLY A 58 3.30 -1.81 2.24
CA GLY A 58 2.45 -2.97 2.44
C GLY A 58 3.23 -4.26 2.60
N ASN A 59 2.47 -5.29 2.92
CA ASN A 59 2.94 -6.67 3.15
C ASN A 59 3.90 -6.87 4.34
N LEU A 60 3.91 -5.96 5.32
CA LEU A 60 4.65 -6.12 6.57
C LEU A 60 4.11 -7.26 7.45
N SER A 61 4.91 -7.77 8.37
CA SER A 61 4.41 -8.64 9.43
C SER A 61 3.58 -7.82 10.41
N PHE A 62 2.63 -8.43 11.12
CA PHE A 62 1.97 -7.79 12.26
C PHE A 62 2.93 -7.57 13.43
N TYR A 63 4.07 -8.24 13.41
CA TYR A 63 5.12 -8.13 14.42
C TYR A 63 6.26 -7.17 14.03
N THR A 64 6.26 -6.66 12.79
CA THR A 64 7.28 -5.70 12.33
C THR A 64 7.15 -4.41 13.11
N THR A 65 8.23 -3.96 13.74
CA THR A 65 8.25 -2.75 14.57
C THR A 65 8.59 -1.50 13.76
N GLU A 66 8.29 -0.32 14.33
CA GLU A 66 8.64 0.96 13.72
C GLU A 66 10.16 1.13 13.59
N GLU A 67 10.93 0.62 14.55
CA GLU A 67 12.39 0.68 14.55
C GLU A 67 12.99 -0.14 13.40
N GLN A 68 12.46 -1.34 13.13
CA GLN A 68 12.90 -2.16 12.01
C GLN A 68 12.60 -1.49 10.66
N ILE A 69 11.45 -0.82 10.56
CA ILE A 69 11.09 -0.03 9.37
C ILE A 69 12.06 1.15 9.24
N HIS A 70 12.32 1.87 10.32
CA HIS A 70 13.25 2.99 10.32
C HIS A 70 14.64 2.53 9.85
N GLU A 71 15.21 1.47 10.42
CA GLU A 71 16.52 0.95 10.04
C GLU A 71 16.63 0.60 8.54
N LEU A 72 15.62 -0.07 7.99
CA LEU A 72 15.62 -0.43 6.57
C LEU A 72 15.45 0.80 5.67
N PHE A 73 14.48 1.66 5.98
CA PHE A 73 14.10 2.79 5.12
C PHE A 73 15.07 3.97 5.21
N SER A 74 15.82 4.12 6.31
CA SER A 74 16.88 5.14 6.43
C SER A 74 18.03 4.93 5.45
N LYS A 75 18.14 3.75 4.81
CA LYS A 75 19.16 3.48 3.78
C LYS A 75 18.96 4.28 2.50
N CYS A 76 17.75 4.77 2.25
CA CYS A 76 17.41 5.52 1.04
C CYS A 76 17.40 7.04 1.23
N GLY A 77 17.32 7.53 2.48
CA GLY A 77 17.27 8.95 2.77
C GLY A 77 16.81 9.25 4.19
N GLU A 78 16.76 10.53 4.53
CA GLU A 78 16.33 10.98 5.84
C GLU A 78 14.80 10.87 5.98
N ILE A 79 14.36 10.10 6.98
CA ILE A 79 12.94 9.89 7.25
C ILE A 79 12.42 11.07 8.05
N LYS A 80 11.37 11.73 7.53
CA LYS A 80 10.67 12.81 8.23
C LYS A 80 9.73 12.26 9.30
N ARG A 81 9.00 11.18 9.00
CA ARG A 81 8.20 10.43 9.97
C ARG A 81 7.75 9.07 9.43
N ILE A 82 7.43 8.17 10.35
CA ILE A 82 6.77 6.90 10.08
C ILE A 82 5.38 6.95 10.72
N ILE A 83 4.37 6.43 10.02
CA ILE A 83 3.02 6.28 10.56
C ILE A 83 2.63 4.80 10.46
N MET A 84 2.58 4.11 11.58
CA MET A 84 2.18 2.72 11.64
C MET A 84 0.70 2.54 11.27
N GLY A 85 0.42 1.56 10.43
CA GLY A 85 -0.94 1.17 10.05
C GLY A 85 -1.55 0.28 11.12
N LEU A 86 -2.66 0.72 11.70
CA LEU A 86 -3.31 0.12 12.85
C LEU A 86 -4.68 -0.48 12.50
N ASP A 87 -5.06 -1.55 13.18
CA ASP A 87 -6.43 -2.02 13.22
C ASP A 87 -7.33 -0.92 13.79
N ARG A 88 -8.44 -0.63 13.10
CA ARG A 88 -9.36 0.47 13.48
C ARG A 88 -9.95 0.30 14.88
N PHE A 89 -10.13 -0.93 15.35
CA PHE A 89 -10.76 -1.26 16.62
C PHE A 89 -9.72 -1.61 17.68
N GLN A 90 -8.81 -2.55 17.38
CA GLN A 90 -7.84 -3.06 18.35
C GLN A 90 -6.63 -2.13 18.54
N LYS A 91 -6.41 -1.18 17.62
CA LYS A 91 -5.27 -0.26 17.64
C LYS A 91 -3.90 -0.95 17.63
N THR A 92 -3.84 -2.17 17.13
CA THR A 92 -2.63 -2.96 16.94
C THR A 92 -2.13 -2.86 15.49
N PRO A 93 -0.83 -3.07 15.21
CA PRO A 93 -0.32 -3.07 13.85
C PRO A 93 -1.07 -4.08 12.96
N CYS A 94 -1.48 -3.65 11.77
CA CYS A 94 -2.19 -4.49 10.79
C CYS A 94 -1.42 -4.65 9.48
N GLY A 95 -0.09 -4.61 9.55
CA GLY A 95 0.80 -5.02 8.46
C GLY A 95 0.89 -4.03 7.30
N PHE A 96 0.79 -2.74 7.59
CA PHE A 96 1.20 -1.67 6.68
C PHE A 96 1.68 -0.46 7.46
N CYS A 97 2.36 0.47 6.80
CA CYS A 97 2.68 1.78 7.34
C CYS A 97 2.78 2.82 6.22
N PHE A 98 2.99 4.07 6.61
CA PHE A 98 3.45 5.12 5.73
C PHE A 98 4.84 5.58 6.16
N VAL A 99 5.70 5.83 5.18
CA VAL A 99 7.02 6.45 5.38
C VAL A 99 7.05 7.75 4.61
N GLU A 100 7.29 8.86 5.29
CA GLU A 100 7.45 10.17 4.67
C GLU A 100 8.92 10.57 4.71
N TYR A 101 9.50 10.82 3.55
CA TYR A 101 10.84 11.39 3.40
C TYR A 101 10.78 12.92 3.34
N TYR A 102 11.94 13.57 3.52
CA TYR A 102 12.05 15.01 3.28
C TYR A 102 12.03 15.37 1.80
N THR A 103 12.58 14.51 0.92
CA THR A 103 12.67 14.77 -0.51
C THR A 103 11.92 13.73 -1.34
N HIS A 104 11.56 14.11 -2.58
CA HIS A 104 10.93 13.20 -3.53
C HIS A 104 11.93 12.16 -4.04
N ASP A 105 13.19 12.55 -4.25
CA ASP A 105 14.23 11.67 -4.76
C ASP A 105 14.52 10.50 -3.79
N ASP A 106 14.53 10.75 -2.48
CA ASP A 106 14.68 9.68 -1.47
C ASP A 106 13.53 8.66 -1.54
N ALA A 107 12.31 9.14 -1.79
CA ALA A 107 11.14 8.27 -1.95
C ALA A 107 11.25 7.42 -3.23
N LEU A 108 11.76 7.98 -4.34
CA LEU A 108 12.02 7.25 -5.58
C LEU A 108 13.13 6.20 -5.41
N ASP A 109 14.21 6.55 -4.71
CA ASP A 109 15.29 5.61 -4.40
C ASP A 109 14.79 4.45 -3.53
N CYS A 110 13.90 4.73 -2.57
CA CYS A 110 13.26 3.68 -1.79
C CYS A 110 12.42 2.73 -2.66
N LEU A 111 11.65 3.23 -3.62
CA LEU A 111 10.90 2.36 -4.56
C LEU A 111 11.83 1.46 -5.36
N LYS A 112 13.00 1.98 -5.73
CA LYS A 112 13.97 1.30 -6.59
C LYS A 112 14.80 0.25 -5.86
N TYR A 113 15.24 0.56 -4.64
CA TYR A 113 16.25 -0.26 -3.94
C TYR A 113 15.69 -1.04 -2.74
N VAL A 114 14.63 -0.55 -2.09
CA VAL A 114 14.02 -1.18 -0.91
C VAL A 114 12.69 -1.83 -1.26
N GLY A 115 11.92 -1.24 -2.18
CA GLY A 115 10.69 -1.82 -2.71
C GLY A 115 10.93 -3.24 -3.26
N GLY A 116 10.14 -4.21 -2.81
CA GLY A 116 10.28 -5.61 -3.24
C GLY A 116 11.40 -6.39 -2.54
N THR A 117 12.11 -5.79 -1.58
CA THR A 117 13.07 -6.52 -0.73
C THR A 117 12.38 -7.20 0.45
N LYS A 118 13.14 -7.93 1.27
CA LYS A 118 12.62 -8.63 2.45
C LYS A 118 12.71 -7.77 3.72
N LEU A 119 11.66 -7.81 4.52
CA LEU A 119 11.64 -7.38 5.93
C LEU A 119 10.85 -8.44 6.73
N ASP A 120 11.44 -8.97 7.81
CA ASP A 120 10.90 -10.09 8.59
C ASP A 120 10.46 -11.29 7.72
N GLU A 121 11.33 -11.72 6.79
CA GLU A 121 11.07 -12.78 5.80
C GLU A 121 9.92 -12.53 4.82
N ARG A 122 9.39 -11.30 4.76
CA ARG A 122 8.31 -10.93 3.84
C ARG A 122 8.79 -9.97 2.78
N ILE A 123 8.39 -10.24 1.53
CA ILE A 123 8.61 -9.30 0.43
C ILE A 123 7.70 -8.09 0.62
N ILE A 124 8.28 -6.94 0.98
CA ILE A 124 7.52 -5.71 1.19
C ILE A 124 7.16 -5.06 -0.14
N ARG A 125 6.02 -4.37 -0.16
CA ARG A 125 5.54 -3.65 -1.34
C ARG A 125 5.43 -2.18 -1.03
N THR A 126 6.14 -1.35 -1.78
CA THR A 126 6.13 0.11 -1.63
C THR A 126 5.44 0.75 -2.82
N ASP A 127 4.57 1.72 -2.59
CA ASP A 127 3.98 2.56 -3.63
C ASP A 127 4.07 4.04 -3.25
N LEU A 128 4.17 4.94 -4.25
CA LEU A 128 3.98 6.36 -4.01
C LEU A 128 2.55 6.64 -3.56
N ASP A 129 2.46 7.55 -2.59
CA ASP A 129 1.20 7.94 -1.99
C ASP A 129 1.03 9.46 -2.02
N GLU A 130 -0.22 9.92 -2.21
CA GLU A 130 -0.56 11.35 -2.37
C GLU A 130 -0.33 12.20 -1.10
N GLY A 131 0.11 11.59 -0.01
CA GLY A 131 0.39 12.24 1.26
C GLY A 131 -0.52 11.75 2.38
N PHE A 132 0.03 11.65 3.59
CA PHE A 132 -0.70 11.18 4.75
C PHE A 132 -1.81 12.15 5.18
N GLN A 133 -2.96 11.60 5.59
CA GLN A 133 -4.08 12.33 6.18
C GLN A 133 -4.60 11.53 7.37
N ASP A 134 -5.06 12.21 8.42
CA ASP A 134 -5.60 11.56 9.60
C ASP A 134 -6.78 10.64 9.26
N GLY A 135 -6.83 9.51 9.96
CA GLY A 135 -7.74 8.40 9.69
C GLY A 135 -7.18 7.38 8.70
N ARG A 136 -6.18 7.74 7.88
CA ARG A 136 -5.56 6.80 6.93
C ARG A 136 -4.66 5.77 7.59
N GLN A 137 -4.23 5.99 8.82
CA GLN A 137 -3.51 5.00 9.61
C GLN A 137 -4.39 3.78 9.93
N TYR A 138 -5.72 3.88 9.84
CA TYR A 138 -6.59 2.76 10.19
C TYR A 138 -6.90 1.84 9.01
N GLY A 139 -6.89 0.53 9.28
CA GLY A 139 -7.42 -0.50 8.41
C GLY A 139 -8.88 -0.23 8.02
N ARG A 140 -9.23 -0.65 6.80
CA ARG A 140 -10.55 -0.39 6.17
C ARG A 140 -11.40 -1.63 5.97
N GLY A 141 -10.93 -2.78 6.43
CA GLY A 141 -11.77 -3.97 6.55
C GLY A 141 -12.95 -3.69 7.48
N LYS A 142 -14.06 -4.39 7.23
CA LYS A 142 -15.19 -4.54 8.14
C LYS A 142 -14.71 -4.98 9.52
N SER A 143 -13.75 -5.90 9.62
CA SER A 143 -13.24 -6.42 10.90
C SER A 143 -12.22 -5.51 11.60
N GLY A 144 -11.87 -4.36 11.03
CA GLY A 144 -10.91 -3.39 11.58
C GLY A 144 -9.54 -3.37 10.89
N GLY A 145 -9.05 -4.52 10.44
CA GLY A 145 -7.77 -4.69 9.75
C GLY A 145 -7.77 -4.23 8.29
N GLN A 146 -6.80 -4.69 7.49
CA GLN A 146 -6.79 -4.37 6.06
C GLN A 146 -7.85 -5.17 5.29
N VAL A 147 -8.46 -4.56 4.27
CA VAL A 147 -9.48 -5.22 3.42
C VAL A 147 -8.95 -6.53 2.82
N ARG A 148 -7.68 -6.58 2.42
CA ARG A 148 -7.06 -7.80 1.87
C ARG A 148 -6.96 -8.95 2.86
N ASP A 149 -6.88 -8.66 4.16
CA ASP A 149 -6.79 -9.69 5.20
C ASP A 149 -8.16 -10.30 5.51
N GLU A 150 -9.27 -9.71 5.01
CA GLU A 150 -10.61 -10.28 5.19
C GLU A 150 -10.84 -11.51 4.34
N TYR A 151 -10.39 -11.45 3.08
CA TYR A 151 -10.64 -12.44 2.04
C TYR A 151 -9.44 -13.40 1.83
N ARG A 152 -8.44 -13.39 2.73
CA ARG A 152 -7.29 -14.30 2.60
C ARG A 152 -7.69 -15.73 2.95
N GLU A 153 -7.58 -16.62 1.97
CA GLU A 153 -7.82 -18.06 2.16
C GLU A 153 -6.60 -18.78 2.78
N GLU A 154 -5.39 -18.34 2.45
CA GLU A 154 -4.15 -18.94 2.94
C GLU A 154 -3.85 -18.59 4.40
N PHE A 155 -3.32 -19.56 5.15
CA PHE A 155 -2.83 -19.31 6.51
C PHE A 155 -1.53 -18.52 6.46
N ASP A 156 -1.50 -17.35 7.11
CA ASP A 156 -0.29 -16.54 7.23
C ASP A 156 -0.04 -16.19 8.72
N PRO A 157 0.97 -16.80 9.37
CA PRO A 157 1.25 -16.58 10.79
C PRO A 157 1.69 -15.14 11.07
N GLY A 158 2.39 -14.49 10.13
CA GLY A 158 2.77 -13.08 10.24
C GLY A 158 1.60 -12.11 10.08
N ARG A 159 0.38 -12.62 9.89
CA ARG A 159 -0.84 -11.86 9.62
C ARG A 159 -2.05 -12.37 10.45
N GLY A 160 -1.79 -13.03 11.58
CA GLY A 160 -2.85 -13.49 12.49
C GLY A 160 -3.60 -14.76 12.04
N GLY A 161 -3.08 -15.49 11.05
CA GLY A 161 -3.59 -16.78 10.57
C GLY A 161 -4.46 -16.68 9.32
N TYR A 162 -5.61 -17.34 9.31
CA TYR A 162 -6.60 -17.27 8.23
C TYR A 162 -7.31 -15.91 8.17
N GLY A 163 -7.85 -15.59 6.99
CA GLY A 163 -8.68 -14.40 6.80
C GLY A 163 -9.94 -14.40 7.67
N ARG A 164 -10.41 -13.20 8.00
CA ARG A 164 -11.51 -13.01 8.96
C ARG A 164 -12.86 -13.50 8.44
N GLN A 165 -13.11 -13.43 7.13
CA GLN A 165 -14.36 -13.94 6.56
C GLN A 165 -14.39 -15.47 6.59
N SER A 166 -13.27 -16.13 6.29
CA SER A 166 -13.13 -17.57 6.42
C SER A 166 -13.34 -18.05 7.87
N ARG A 167 -12.87 -17.29 8.88
CA ARG A 167 -13.13 -17.60 10.29
C ARG A 167 -14.61 -17.56 10.67
N GLY A 168 -15.37 -16.59 10.16
CA GLY A 168 -16.79 -16.44 10.45
C GLY A 168 -17.61 -17.64 10.00
N ASP A 169 -17.32 -18.15 8.81
CA ASP A 169 -17.99 -19.36 8.29
C ASP A 169 -17.66 -20.60 9.15
N TYR A 170 -16.43 -20.76 9.65
CA TYR A 170 -16.08 -21.92 10.48
C TYR A 170 -16.72 -21.91 11.88
N ASP A 171 -16.89 -20.73 12.49
CA ASP A 171 -17.50 -20.62 13.83
C ASP A 171 -19.04 -20.73 13.78
N GLU A 172 -19.68 -20.48 12.64
CA GLU A 172 -21.14 -20.62 12.44
C GLU A 172 -21.62 -22.08 12.35
N TYR A 173 -20.73 -23.03 12.02
CA TYR A 173 -21.05 -24.47 11.95
C TYR A 173 -20.76 -25.24 13.26
N ARG A 174 -20.53 -24.56 14.39
CA ARG A 174 -20.24 -25.18 15.68
C ARG A 174 -21.39 -25.12 16.68
#